data_AF-A0A251UF86-F1
#
_entry.id   AF-A0A251UF86-F1
#
_cell.length_a   1.000
_cell.length_b   1.000
_cell.length_c   1.000
_cell.angle_alpha   90.00
_cell.angle_beta   90.00
_cell.angle_gamma   90.00
#
_symmetry.space_group_name_H-M   'P 1'
#
loop_
_entity.id
_entity.type
_entity.pdbx_description
1 polymer ?
#
loop_
_entity_poly.entity_id
_entity_poly.type
_entity_poly.pdbx_seq_one_letter_code
_entity_poly.pdbx_strand_id
1 'polypeptide(L)'
;MGACVGHGCLVYEYMENGSLDERLFRKNDTPPIPWFDRFRIVWEVASALNFLHNAKPKSIVHRDLKPANILLDKNLVSKIGDVGLSTMLQSDFSSTSTIYKDTSPAGTLCYIDPEYQRTGLVSPKSDVYALGMVILQLLTARPAIAVTHVVETALENDELASVLDQDAGEWPIDEAKELAYLGLSCAELRRKDRPDLKNKVLPLLERLKAVADAAQRSTSMTRPTPPNHFICPIRKDVMVDPCVAADGYTYDRRAIEQWLEESDSSPMTNLPLTSRSLTPNYTLLSAIMEWKSTT
;
A
#
# COMPACT_ATOMS: atom_id res chain seq x y z
N MET A 1 -5.46 13.29 11.57
CA MET A 1 -6.11 12.45 12.59
C MET A 1 -6.94 13.36 13.49
N GLY A 2 -8.20 13.04 13.71
CA GLY A 2 -9.08 13.71 14.66
C GLY A 2 -9.55 12.73 15.74
N ALA A 3 -10.17 13.24 16.80
CA ALA A 3 -10.77 12.41 17.85
C ALA A 3 -12.08 13.04 18.35
N CYS A 4 -13.09 12.22 18.63
CA CYS A 4 -14.29 12.59 19.35
C CYS A 4 -14.26 11.93 20.72
N VAL A 5 -13.77 12.66 21.73
CA VAL A 5 -13.54 12.13 23.08
C VAL A 5 -14.84 11.69 23.75
N GLY A 6 -15.94 12.42 23.52
CA GLY A 6 -17.25 12.12 24.14
C GLY A 6 -17.85 10.78 23.73
N HIS A 7 -17.41 10.21 22.61
CA HIS A 7 -17.89 8.92 22.10
C HIS A 7 -16.76 7.88 21.95
N GLY A 8 -15.53 8.22 22.33
CA GLY A 8 -14.37 7.33 22.17
C GLY A 8 -14.00 7.04 20.71
N CYS A 9 -14.28 7.96 19.78
CA CYS A 9 -14.03 7.74 18.35
C CYS A 9 -12.73 8.38 17.88
N LEU A 10 -12.03 7.73 16.96
CA LEU A 10 -10.88 8.26 16.24
C LEU A 10 -11.24 8.45 14.76
N VAL A 11 -10.79 9.56 14.18
CA VAL A 11 -11.06 9.93 12.78
C VAL A 11 -9.75 9.89 12.00
N TYR A 12 -9.71 9.04 10.98
CA TYR A 12 -8.57 8.83 10.09
C TYR A 12 -8.90 9.26 8.67
N GLU A 13 -7.86 9.40 7.85
CA GLU A 13 -8.05 9.43 6.41
C GLU A 13 -8.64 8.08 5.94
N TYR A 14 -9.48 8.13 4.91
CA TYR A 14 -10.09 6.95 4.33
C TYR A 14 -9.13 6.32 3.31
N MET A 15 -9.01 4.99 3.35
CA MET A 15 -8.11 4.20 2.51
C MET A 15 -8.96 3.42 1.50
N GLU A 16 -9.06 3.92 0.26
CA GLU A 16 -10.07 3.49 -0.70
C GLU A 16 -9.95 2.03 -1.15
N ASN A 17 -8.73 1.47 -1.11
CA ASN A 17 -8.48 0.08 -1.47
C ASN A 17 -8.60 -0.88 -0.27
N GLY A 18 -8.99 -0.39 0.91
CA GLY A 18 -9.12 -1.22 2.10
C GLY A 18 -7.78 -1.76 2.60
N SER A 19 -7.79 -2.99 3.14
CA SER A 19 -6.60 -3.65 3.65
C SER A 19 -5.82 -4.43 2.59
N LEU A 20 -4.54 -4.65 2.84
CA LEU A 20 -3.69 -5.48 2.01
C LEU A 20 -4.18 -6.93 1.99
N ASP A 21 -4.77 -7.44 3.07
CA ASP A 21 -5.41 -8.77 3.10
C ASP A 21 -6.53 -8.88 2.06
N GLU A 22 -7.46 -7.91 2.06
CA GLU A 22 -8.56 -7.87 1.10
C GLU A 22 -8.07 -7.78 -0.35
N ARG A 23 -7.06 -6.94 -0.60
CA ARG A 23 -6.52 -6.74 -1.95
C ARG A 23 -5.66 -7.90 -2.44
N LEU A 24 -4.84 -8.49 -1.58
CA LEU A 24 -3.98 -9.62 -1.92
C LEU A 24 -4.80 -10.87 -2.25
N PHE A 25 -5.86 -11.13 -1.48
CA PHE A 25 -6.79 -12.24 -1.75
C PHE A 25 -7.96 -11.87 -2.66
N ARG A 26 -7.91 -10.69 -3.30
CA ARG A 26 -8.88 -10.21 -4.28
C ARG A 26 -10.34 -10.32 -3.83
N LYS A 27 -10.61 -9.98 -2.57
CA LYS A 27 -11.99 -9.85 -2.09
C LYS A 27 -12.71 -8.80 -2.96
N ASN A 28 -13.97 -9.05 -3.29
CA ASN A 28 -14.79 -8.23 -4.19
C ASN A 28 -14.24 -8.12 -5.64
N ASP A 29 -13.60 -9.18 -6.15
CA ASP A 29 -13.11 -9.28 -7.54
C ASP A 29 -12.17 -8.15 -7.96
N THR A 30 -11.42 -7.62 -7.00
CA THR A 30 -10.45 -6.55 -7.25
C THR A 30 -9.25 -7.07 -8.06
N PRO A 31 -8.65 -6.26 -8.95
CA PRO A 31 -7.53 -6.70 -9.78
C PRO A 31 -6.32 -7.06 -8.93
N PRO A 32 -5.45 -7.99 -9.39
CA PRO A 32 -4.25 -8.36 -8.66
C PRO A 32 -3.33 -7.15 -8.45
N ILE A 33 -2.63 -7.11 -7.32
CA ILE A 33 -1.57 -6.12 -7.09
C ILE A 33 -0.35 -6.53 -7.93
N PRO A 34 0.15 -5.68 -8.84
CA PRO A 34 1.35 -5.99 -9.63
C PRO A 34 2.60 -6.16 -8.75
N TRP A 35 3.56 -6.97 -9.18
CA TRP A 35 4.77 -7.27 -8.40
C TRP A 35 5.55 -6.02 -7.96
N PHE A 36 5.60 -4.98 -8.81
CA PHE A 36 6.34 -3.76 -8.51
C PHE A 36 5.67 -2.97 -7.37
N ASP A 37 4.34 -2.96 -7.31
CA ASP A 37 3.63 -2.37 -6.19
C ASP A 37 3.85 -3.18 -4.91
N ARG A 38 3.97 -4.51 -4.99
CA ARG A 38 4.28 -5.35 -3.83
C ARG A 38 5.67 -5.03 -3.25
N PHE A 39 6.69 -4.88 -4.09
CA PHE A 39 8.03 -4.46 -3.65
C PHE A 39 7.99 -3.10 -2.96
N ARG A 40 7.27 -2.14 -3.55
CA ARG A 40 7.09 -0.80 -2.96
C ARG A 40 6.37 -0.87 -1.60
N ILE A 41 5.29 -1.63 -1.49
CA ILE A 41 4.54 -1.83 -0.23
C ILE A 41 5.45 -2.40 0.86
N VAL A 42 6.29 -3.41 0.56
CA VAL A 42 7.23 -3.96 1.55
C VAL A 42 8.18 -2.86 2.06
N TRP A 43 8.74 -2.06 1.16
CA TRP A 43 9.64 -0.96 1.54
C TRP A 43 8.94 0.10 2.39
N GLU A 44 7.71 0.49 2.02
CA GLU A 44 6.89 1.48 2.76
C GLU A 44 6.59 0.98 4.19
N VAL A 45 6.16 -0.28 4.34
CA VAL A 45 5.89 -0.90 5.65
C VAL A 45 7.16 -0.99 6.49
N ALA A 46 8.28 -1.45 5.91
CA ALA A 46 9.56 -1.52 6.62
C ALA A 46 10.05 -0.14 7.07
N SER A 47 9.85 0.89 6.24
CA SER A 47 10.21 2.28 6.54
C SER A 47 9.35 2.83 7.68
N ALA A 48 8.05 2.57 7.66
CA ALA A 48 7.13 2.96 8.73
C ALA A 48 7.46 2.25 10.06
N LEU A 49 7.76 0.94 10.03
CA LEU A 49 8.24 0.22 11.21
C LEU A 49 9.53 0.82 11.77
N ASN A 50 10.51 1.11 10.89
CA ASN A 50 11.76 1.72 11.32
C ASN A 50 11.52 3.10 11.96
N PHE A 51 10.58 3.89 11.44
CA PHE A 51 10.18 5.15 12.06
C PHE A 51 9.62 4.94 13.48
N LEU A 52 8.70 3.99 13.66
CA LEU A 52 8.13 3.65 14.98
C LEU A 52 9.22 3.17 15.95
N HIS A 53 10.09 2.27 15.50
CA HIS A 53 11.16 1.69 16.32
C HIS A 53 12.19 2.74 16.76
N ASN A 54 12.39 3.79 15.98
CA ASN A 54 13.33 4.87 16.29
C ASN A 54 12.67 6.11 16.92
N ALA A 55 11.36 6.08 17.14
CA ALA A 55 10.64 7.17 17.78
C ALA A 55 11.26 7.56 19.14
N LYS A 56 11.25 8.86 19.43
CA LYS A 56 11.79 9.44 20.66
C LYS A 56 10.66 10.10 21.46
N PRO A 57 10.68 10.03 22.81
CA PRO A 57 11.74 9.46 23.65
C PRO A 57 11.73 7.93 23.77
N LYS A 58 10.62 7.28 23.39
CA LYS A 58 10.43 5.82 23.52
C LYS A 58 10.19 5.18 22.17
N SER A 59 10.88 4.07 21.92
CA SER A 59 10.64 3.20 20.77
C SER A 59 9.23 2.62 20.86
N ILE A 60 8.50 2.60 19.75
CA ILE A 60 7.15 2.03 19.65
C ILE A 60 7.25 0.72 18.88
N VAL A 61 6.77 -0.38 19.46
CA VAL A 61 6.62 -1.68 18.76
C VAL A 61 5.15 -1.89 18.42
N HIS A 62 4.86 -2.24 17.16
CA HIS A 62 3.52 -2.35 16.62
C HIS A 62 2.74 -3.53 17.21
N ARG A 63 3.38 -4.70 17.28
CA ARG A 63 2.89 -5.98 17.87
C ARG A 63 1.82 -6.75 17.12
N ASP A 64 1.05 -6.11 16.25
CA ASP A 64 0.05 -6.81 15.42
C ASP A 64 0.18 -6.43 13.94
N LEU A 65 1.41 -6.41 13.43
CA LEU A 65 1.62 -6.22 12.00
C LEU A 65 1.13 -7.46 11.26
N LYS A 66 0.23 -7.27 10.30
CA LYS A 66 -0.35 -8.31 9.43
C LYS A 66 -0.97 -7.63 8.20
N PRO A 67 -1.25 -8.35 7.10
CA PRO A 67 -1.88 -7.75 5.92
C PRO A 67 -3.19 -7.02 6.21
N ALA A 68 -4.00 -7.49 7.17
CA ALA A 68 -5.25 -6.82 7.54
C ALA A 68 -5.04 -5.45 8.20
N ASN A 69 -3.86 -5.19 8.77
CA ASN A 69 -3.51 -3.92 9.42
C ASN A 69 -2.60 -3.04 8.52
N ILE A 70 -2.39 -3.42 7.26
CA ILE A 70 -1.72 -2.58 6.26
C ILE A 70 -2.82 -2.08 5.32
N LEU A 71 -3.11 -0.79 5.34
CA LEU A 71 -4.16 -0.18 4.54
C LEU A 71 -3.60 0.45 3.27
N LEU A 72 -4.39 0.49 2.20
CA LEU A 72 -3.99 0.94 0.87
C LEU A 72 -4.88 2.10 0.40
N ASP A 73 -4.26 3.21 0.00
CA ASP A 73 -4.98 4.34 -0.60
C ASP A 73 -5.37 4.04 -2.06
N LYS A 74 -6.06 4.96 -2.72
CA LYS A 74 -6.43 4.85 -4.15
C LYS A 74 -5.28 4.52 -5.11
N ASN A 75 -4.03 4.84 -4.76
CA ASN A 75 -2.83 4.61 -5.57
C ASN A 75 -2.02 3.38 -5.10
N LEU A 76 -2.59 2.56 -4.21
CA LEU A 76 -1.90 1.44 -3.55
C LEU A 76 -0.68 1.89 -2.73
N VAL A 77 -0.68 3.13 -2.21
CA VAL A 77 0.30 3.56 -1.19
C VAL A 77 -0.14 2.99 0.14
N SER A 78 0.79 2.31 0.81
CA SER A 78 0.52 1.61 2.06
C SER A 78 0.72 2.47 3.29
N LYS A 79 -0.12 2.23 4.30
CA LYS A 79 -0.01 2.81 5.63
C LYS A 79 -0.28 1.74 6.68
N ILE A 80 0.53 1.70 7.73
CA ILE A 80 0.29 0.81 8.87
C ILE A 80 -0.86 1.41 9.70
N GLY A 81 -1.92 0.63 9.86
CA GLY A 81 -3.08 0.93 10.70
C GLY A 81 -3.08 0.09 11.98
N ASP A 82 -4.10 0.31 12.81
CA ASP A 82 -4.36 -0.42 14.06
C ASP A 82 -3.18 -0.53 15.04
N VAL A 83 -2.90 0.59 15.72
CA VAL A 83 -1.94 0.66 16.83
C VAL A 83 -2.53 0.22 18.18
N GLY A 84 -3.70 -0.45 18.19
CA GLY A 84 -4.41 -0.82 19.43
C GLY A 84 -3.63 -1.73 20.37
N LEU A 85 -2.69 -2.51 19.82
CA LEU A 85 -1.78 -3.39 20.57
C LEU A 85 -0.36 -2.83 20.70
N SER A 86 -0.08 -1.67 20.11
CA SER A 86 1.25 -1.07 20.13
C SER A 86 1.69 -0.74 21.55
N THR A 87 2.97 -0.95 21.84
CA THR A 87 3.54 -0.61 23.15
C THR A 87 4.79 0.25 22.99
N MET A 88 4.92 1.23 23.87
CA MET A 88 6.18 1.94 24.05
C MET A 88 7.12 1.09 24.91
N LEU A 89 8.37 1.02 24.51
CA LEU A 89 9.44 0.42 25.30
C LEU A 89 10.21 1.52 26.04
N GLN A 90 10.43 1.34 27.35
CA GLN A 90 11.28 2.25 28.11
C GLN A 90 12.74 1.91 27.82
N SER A 91 13.51 2.90 27.41
CA SER A 91 14.97 2.82 27.38
C SER A 91 15.48 3.20 28.76
N ASP A 92 15.63 2.23 29.66
CA ASP A 92 16.28 2.49 30.94
C ASP A 92 17.76 2.80 30.66
N PHE A 93 18.18 4.03 30.97
CA PHE A 93 19.54 4.56 30.78
C PHE A 93 20.63 3.86 31.65
N SER A 94 20.32 2.68 32.21
CA SER A 94 21.12 1.98 33.22
C SER A 94 21.62 0.59 32.79
N SER A 95 21.18 0.04 31.65
CA SER A 95 21.62 -1.30 31.23
C SER A 95 21.95 -1.37 29.76
N THR A 96 23.19 -1.72 29.47
CA THR A 96 23.77 -2.03 28.16
C THR A 96 23.19 -3.32 27.55
N SER A 97 21.88 -3.55 27.63
CA SER A 97 21.26 -4.83 27.26
C SER A 97 19.84 -4.62 26.73
N THR A 98 19.66 -4.87 25.43
CA THR A 98 18.41 -5.11 24.67
C THR A 98 17.10 -4.59 25.28
N ILE A 99 16.42 -3.69 24.57
CA ILE A 99 15.11 -3.14 24.93
C ILE A 99 14.03 -4.25 24.87
N TYR A 100 13.41 -4.63 26.00
CA TYR A 100 12.29 -5.59 26.07
C TYR A 100 11.23 -5.15 27.10
N LYS A 101 9.97 -5.59 26.91
CA LYS A 101 8.88 -5.43 27.89
C LYS A 101 8.16 -6.77 28.07
N ASP A 102 7.90 -7.13 29.33
CA ASP A 102 7.13 -8.31 29.70
C ASP A 102 5.62 -8.01 29.54
N THR A 103 4.94 -8.74 28.66
CA THR A 103 3.49 -8.65 28.43
C THR A 103 2.94 -10.00 27.98
N SER A 104 1.68 -10.31 28.34
CA SER A 104 0.98 -11.47 27.80
C SER A 104 1.01 -11.45 26.25
N PRO A 105 1.25 -12.60 25.59
CA PRO A 105 1.22 -12.68 24.13
C PRO A 105 -0.09 -12.14 23.56
N ALA A 106 0.01 -11.20 22.63
CA ALA A 106 -1.10 -10.65 21.88
C ALA A 106 -0.68 -10.47 20.41
N GLY A 107 -1.62 -10.64 19.48
CA GLY A 107 -1.40 -10.59 18.04
C GLY A 107 -2.14 -11.71 17.32
N THR A 108 -1.93 -11.83 16.01
CA THR A 108 -2.61 -12.82 15.18
C THR A 108 -1.72 -14.05 14.96
N LEU A 109 -2.21 -15.26 15.27
CA LEU A 109 -1.43 -16.51 15.44
C LEU A 109 -0.25 -16.73 14.47
N CYS A 110 -0.42 -16.47 13.17
CA CYS A 110 0.63 -16.70 12.15
C CYS A 110 1.69 -15.58 12.05
N TYR A 111 1.48 -14.45 12.72
CA TYR A 111 2.36 -13.27 12.69
C TYR A 111 2.98 -12.97 14.06
N ILE A 112 2.59 -13.71 15.10
CA ILE A 112 3.17 -13.57 16.44
C ILE A 112 4.60 -14.14 16.39
N ASP A 113 5.56 -13.31 16.80
CA ASP A 113 6.93 -13.75 17.03
C ASP A 113 6.96 -14.96 17.98
N PRO A 114 7.48 -16.13 17.56
CA PRO A 114 7.47 -17.34 18.36
C PRO A 114 8.33 -17.23 19.63
N GLU A 115 9.39 -16.43 19.62
CA GLU A 115 10.18 -16.14 20.82
C GLU A 115 9.39 -15.27 21.80
N TYR A 116 8.67 -14.26 21.30
CA TYR A 116 7.76 -13.44 22.10
C TYR A 116 6.62 -14.27 22.68
N GLN A 117 5.97 -15.12 21.88
CA GLN A 117 4.89 -16.00 22.34
C GLN A 117 5.34 -16.90 23.50
N ARG A 118 6.58 -17.41 23.45
CA ARG A 118 7.15 -18.29 24.46
C ARG A 118 7.64 -17.54 25.71
N THR A 119 8.20 -16.34 25.55
CA THR A 119 8.91 -15.63 26.62
C THR A 119 8.15 -14.45 27.22
N GLY A 120 7.12 -13.94 26.55
CA GLY A 120 6.44 -12.69 26.91
C GLY A 120 7.26 -11.42 26.60
N LEU A 121 8.49 -11.55 26.07
CA LEU A 121 9.40 -10.44 25.83
C LEU A 121 9.23 -9.85 24.43
N VAL A 122 8.58 -8.68 24.35
CA VAL A 122 8.39 -7.98 23.08
C VAL A 122 9.59 -7.09 22.75
N SER A 123 9.96 -7.02 21.47
CA SER A 123 11.03 -6.14 20.98
C SER A 123 10.75 -5.67 19.54
N PRO A 124 11.49 -4.68 19.01
CA PRO A 124 11.40 -4.30 17.60
C PRO A 124 11.55 -5.48 16.62
N LYS A 125 12.32 -6.51 17.00
CA LYS A 125 12.49 -7.73 16.20
C LYS A 125 11.23 -8.61 16.12
N SER A 126 10.23 -8.37 16.98
CA SER A 126 8.93 -9.04 16.89
C SER A 126 8.13 -8.51 15.69
N ASP A 127 8.21 -7.21 15.41
CA ASP A 127 7.64 -6.64 14.18
C ASP A 127 8.42 -7.08 12.93
N VAL A 128 9.74 -7.29 13.04
CA VAL A 128 10.57 -7.82 11.93
C VAL A 128 10.11 -9.23 11.55
N TYR A 129 9.76 -10.08 12.51
CA TYR A 129 9.18 -11.40 12.23
C TYR A 129 7.88 -11.29 11.43
N ALA A 130 6.96 -10.44 11.91
CA ALA A 130 5.70 -10.20 11.23
C ALA A 130 5.89 -9.64 9.80
N LEU A 131 6.86 -8.74 9.60
CA LEU A 131 7.25 -8.24 8.28
C LEU A 131 7.73 -9.38 7.37
N GLY A 132 8.53 -10.32 7.88
CA GLY A 132 8.94 -11.51 7.14
C GLY A 132 7.76 -12.32 6.62
N MET A 133 6.77 -12.57 7.48
CA MET A 133 5.53 -13.26 7.08
C MET A 133 4.75 -12.50 6.01
N VAL A 134 4.64 -11.16 6.14
CA VAL A 134 3.99 -10.30 5.13
C VAL A 134 4.72 -10.35 3.79
N ILE A 135 6.05 -10.32 3.79
CA ILE A 135 6.87 -10.44 2.56
C ILE A 135 6.57 -11.74 1.82
N LEU A 136 6.57 -12.87 2.54
CA LEU A 136 6.34 -14.19 1.94
C LEU A 136 4.92 -14.32 1.37
N GLN A 137 3.92 -13.72 2.01
CA GLN A 137 2.57 -13.67 1.46
C GLN A 137 2.46 -12.76 0.24
N LEU A 138 3.13 -11.60 0.23
CA LEU A 138 3.15 -10.74 -0.94
C LEU A 138 3.78 -11.41 -2.17
N LEU A 139 4.80 -12.24 -1.98
CA LEU A 139 5.41 -13.02 -3.07
C LEU A 139 4.45 -14.09 -3.63
N THR A 140 3.73 -14.78 -2.74
CA THR A 140 3.02 -16.03 -3.09
C THR A 140 1.51 -15.87 -3.25
N ALA A 141 0.92 -14.80 -2.72
CA ALA A 141 -0.52 -14.64 -2.48
C ALA A 141 -1.17 -15.84 -1.79
N ARG A 142 -0.42 -16.56 -0.94
CA ARG A 142 -0.91 -17.71 -0.16
C ARG A 142 -1.24 -17.33 1.29
N PRO A 143 -2.09 -18.11 1.97
CA PRO A 143 -2.28 -17.99 3.41
C PRO A 143 -0.96 -18.11 4.17
N ALA A 144 -0.84 -17.43 5.32
CA ALA A 144 0.39 -17.40 6.11
C ALA A 144 0.79 -18.78 6.66
N ILE A 145 -0.15 -19.72 6.79
CA ILE A 145 0.12 -21.07 7.28
C ILE A 145 1.07 -21.80 6.31
N ALA A 146 2.16 -22.34 6.86
CA ALA A 146 3.21 -23.06 6.12
C ALA A 146 3.92 -22.26 4.99
N VAL A 147 3.67 -20.95 4.86
CA VAL A 147 4.26 -20.16 3.77
C VAL A 147 5.79 -20.14 3.80
N THR A 148 6.39 -20.13 5.00
CA THR A 148 7.85 -20.20 5.18
C THR A 148 8.42 -21.49 4.59
N HIS A 149 7.84 -22.63 4.95
CA HIS A 149 8.27 -23.94 4.45
C HIS A 149 8.12 -24.05 2.93
N VAL A 150 6.97 -23.59 2.39
CA VAL A 150 6.71 -23.60 0.95
C VAL A 150 7.76 -22.79 0.18
N VAL A 151 8.09 -21.58 0.64
CA VAL A 151 9.07 -20.72 -0.03
C VAL A 151 10.49 -21.24 0.16
N GLU A 152 10.84 -21.74 1.34
CA GLU A 152 12.14 -22.33 1.64
C GLU A 152 12.42 -23.54 0.74
N THR A 153 11.50 -24.51 0.66
CA THR A 153 11.64 -25.68 -0.22
C THR A 153 11.72 -25.28 -1.69
N ALA A 154 10.94 -24.28 -2.12
CA ALA A 154 11.02 -23.79 -3.50
C ALA A 154 12.37 -23.12 -3.80
N LEU A 155 12.98 -22.42 -2.84
CA LEU A 155 14.33 -21.86 -3.01
C LEU A 155 15.41 -22.95 -3.05
N GLU A 156 15.34 -23.95 -2.16
CA GLU A 156 16.28 -25.07 -2.12
C GLU A 156 16.31 -25.88 -3.43
N ASN A 157 15.14 -26.03 -4.06
CA ASN A 157 15.00 -26.74 -5.34
C ASN A 157 15.21 -25.83 -6.57
N ASP A 158 15.49 -24.54 -6.39
CA ASP A 158 15.56 -23.52 -7.45
C ASP A 158 14.24 -23.34 -8.25
N GLU A 159 13.11 -23.61 -7.61
CA GLU A 159 11.76 -23.60 -8.17
C GLU A 159 10.91 -22.42 -7.66
N LEU A 160 11.53 -21.31 -7.19
CA LEU A 160 10.80 -20.17 -6.63
C LEU A 160 9.69 -19.66 -7.57
N ALA A 161 9.93 -19.65 -8.88
CA ALA A 161 8.96 -19.22 -9.88
C ALA A 161 7.61 -19.96 -9.77
N SER A 162 7.59 -21.22 -9.33
CA SER A 162 6.39 -22.04 -9.17
C SER A 162 5.49 -21.62 -7.99
N VAL A 163 6.06 -20.92 -7.00
CA VAL A 163 5.33 -20.48 -5.81
C VAL A 163 4.97 -19.00 -5.84
N LEU A 164 5.60 -18.21 -6.74
CA LEU A 164 5.25 -16.81 -6.97
C LEU A 164 3.82 -16.70 -7.54
N ASP A 165 3.13 -15.64 -7.14
CA ASP A 165 1.81 -15.32 -7.64
C ASP A 165 1.87 -14.89 -9.12
N GLN A 166 1.44 -15.77 -10.02
CA GLN A 166 1.48 -15.54 -11.47
C GLN A 166 0.57 -14.39 -11.91
N ASP A 167 -0.45 -14.05 -11.10
CA ASP A 167 -1.38 -12.97 -11.41
C ASP A 167 -0.77 -11.58 -11.14
N ALA A 168 0.40 -11.51 -10.47
CA ALA A 168 1.12 -10.27 -10.20
C ALA A 168 1.93 -9.75 -11.41
N GLY A 169 1.90 -10.45 -12.54
CA GLY A 169 2.66 -10.16 -13.75
C GLY A 169 4.02 -10.87 -13.81
N GLU A 170 4.88 -10.42 -14.72
CA GLU A 170 6.19 -11.02 -14.94
C GLU A 170 7.18 -10.61 -13.84
N TRP A 171 7.44 -11.53 -12.90
CA TRP A 171 8.36 -11.30 -11.80
C TRP A 171 9.82 -11.22 -12.27
N PRO A 172 10.59 -10.23 -11.77
CA PRO A 172 12.04 -10.26 -11.88
C PRO A 172 12.59 -11.32 -10.91
N ILE A 173 12.95 -12.50 -11.45
CA ILE A 173 13.19 -13.70 -10.65
C ILE A 173 14.35 -13.55 -9.66
N ASP A 174 15.43 -12.86 -10.04
CA ASP A 174 16.59 -12.67 -9.15
C ASP A 174 16.23 -11.77 -7.97
N GLU A 175 15.56 -10.66 -8.22
CA GLU A 175 15.04 -9.75 -7.19
C GLU A 175 13.97 -10.40 -6.31
N ALA A 176 13.12 -11.26 -6.90
CA ALA A 176 12.13 -12.03 -6.14
C ALA A 176 12.81 -13.04 -5.21
N LYS A 177 13.91 -13.69 -5.65
CA LYS A 177 14.74 -14.56 -4.79
C LYS A 177 15.35 -13.77 -3.64
N GLU A 178 15.93 -12.60 -3.91
CA GLU A 178 16.48 -11.75 -2.85
C GLU A 178 15.42 -11.35 -1.81
N LEU A 179 14.21 -10.98 -2.26
CA LEU A 179 13.12 -10.65 -1.37
C LEU A 179 12.63 -11.87 -0.57
N ALA A 180 12.60 -13.06 -1.18
CA ALA A 180 12.23 -14.30 -0.52
C ALA A 180 13.23 -14.68 0.58
N TYR A 181 14.54 -14.62 0.30
CA TYR A 181 15.59 -14.84 1.29
C TYR A 181 15.52 -13.84 2.45
N LEU A 182 15.23 -12.57 2.16
CA LEU A 182 15.01 -11.56 3.18
C LEU A 182 13.78 -11.89 4.04
N GLY A 183 12.67 -12.31 3.42
CA GLY A 183 11.44 -12.74 4.10
C GLY A 183 11.68 -13.89 5.08
N LEU A 184 12.38 -14.94 4.63
CA LEU A 184 12.76 -16.08 5.47
C LEU A 184 13.69 -15.67 6.62
N SER A 185 14.72 -14.86 6.33
CA SER A 185 15.65 -14.36 7.36
C SER A 185 14.93 -13.51 8.43
N CYS A 186 13.95 -12.71 8.02
CA CYS A 186 13.09 -11.96 8.95
C CYS A 186 12.21 -12.88 9.79
N ALA A 187 11.71 -13.98 9.21
CA ALA A 187 10.85 -14.97 9.85
C ALA A 187 11.61 -16.04 10.68
N GLU A 188 12.90 -15.85 10.95
CA GLU A 188 13.68 -16.75 11.79
C GLU A 188 13.09 -16.93 13.20
N LEU A 189 13.12 -18.16 13.71
CA LEU A 189 12.50 -18.50 15.00
C LEU A 189 13.22 -17.80 16.17
N ARG A 190 14.54 -17.65 16.08
CA ARG A 190 15.35 -16.96 17.10
C ARG A 190 15.51 -15.49 16.73
N ARG A 191 15.13 -14.60 17.63
CA ARG A 191 15.22 -13.14 17.47
C ARG A 191 16.62 -12.63 17.09
N LYS A 192 17.67 -13.29 17.59
CA LYS A 192 19.06 -12.90 17.35
C LYS A 192 19.53 -13.16 15.91
N ASP A 193 18.88 -14.10 15.21
CA ASP A 193 19.23 -14.47 13.83
C ASP A 193 18.52 -13.56 12.82
N ARG A 194 17.43 -12.92 13.22
CA ARG A 194 16.71 -11.95 12.38
C ARG A 194 17.62 -10.77 12.03
N PRO A 195 17.56 -10.23 10.81
CA PRO A 195 18.35 -9.07 10.42
C PRO A 195 17.96 -7.81 11.19
N ASP A 196 18.84 -6.82 11.19
CA ASP A 196 18.53 -5.49 11.68
C ASP A 196 17.73 -4.70 10.64
N LEU A 197 16.60 -4.12 11.06
CA LEU A 197 15.67 -3.43 10.17
C LEU A 197 16.33 -2.26 9.45
N LYS A 198 17.12 -1.45 10.17
CA LYS A 198 17.75 -0.24 9.62
C LYS A 198 18.95 -0.55 8.75
N ASN A 199 19.82 -1.44 9.21
CA ASN A 199 21.16 -1.62 8.63
C ASN A 199 21.23 -2.74 7.58
N LYS A 200 20.25 -3.65 7.54
CA LYS A 200 20.24 -4.78 6.60
C LYS A 200 18.96 -4.84 5.77
N VAL A 201 17.79 -4.72 6.39
CA VAL A 201 16.51 -4.85 5.69
C VAL A 201 16.23 -3.66 4.78
N LEU A 202 16.27 -2.43 5.31
CA LEU A 202 15.94 -1.23 4.53
C LEU A 202 16.83 -0.99 3.31
N PRO A 203 18.17 -1.12 3.37
CA PRO A 203 19.02 -0.91 2.19
C PRO A 203 18.72 -1.88 1.04
N LEU A 204 18.40 -3.14 1.35
CA LEU A 204 18.00 -4.12 0.34
C LEU A 204 16.66 -3.73 -0.28
N LEU A 205 15.66 -3.41 0.55
CA LEU A 205 14.34 -3.01 0.06
C LEU A 205 14.38 -1.72 -0.75
N GLU A 206 15.24 -0.77 -0.42
CA GLU A 206 15.40 0.48 -1.17
C GLU A 206 15.94 0.23 -2.59
N ARG A 207 16.90 -0.71 -2.73
CA ARG A 207 17.36 -1.16 -4.05
C ARG A 207 16.24 -1.84 -4.84
N LEU A 208 15.51 -2.77 -4.21
CA LEU A 208 14.40 -3.49 -4.86
C LEU A 208 13.28 -2.53 -5.27
N LYS A 209 13.00 -1.51 -4.47
CA LYS A 209 12.07 -0.44 -4.81
C LYS A 209 12.53 0.33 -6.06
N ALA A 210 13.82 0.59 -6.23
CA ALA A 210 14.31 1.27 -7.44
C ALA A 210 14.04 0.45 -8.71
N VAL A 211 14.13 -0.88 -8.64
CA VAL A 211 13.74 -1.80 -9.73
C VAL A 211 12.25 -1.71 -10.00
N ALA A 212 11.42 -1.74 -8.95
CA ALA A 212 9.98 -1.57 -9.05
C ALA A 212 9.58 -0.21 -9.68
N ASP A 213 10.20 0.89 -9.25
CA ASP A 213 9.93 2.23 -9.80
C ASP A 213 10.28 2.31 -11.30
N ALA A 214 11.35 1.63 -11.73
CA ALA A 214 11.74 1.57 -13.15
C ALA A 214 10.74 0.76 -13.99
N ALA A 215 10.25 -0.37 -13.46
CA ALA A 215 9.21 -1.16 -14.10
C ALA A 215 7.89 -0.38 -14.20
N GLN A 216 7.48 0.29 -13.11
CA GLN A 216 6.26 1.09 -13.09
C GLN A 216 6.31 2.23 -14.11
N ARG A 217 7.44 2.95 -14.23
CA ARG A 217 7.61 3.98 -15.29
C ARG A 217 7.46 3.40 -16.69
N SER A 218 8.01 2.21 -16.93
CA SER A 218 7.89 1.53 -18.22
C SER A 218 6.44 1.16 -18.54
N THR A 219 5.67 0.68 -17.55
CA THR A 219 4.23 0.40 -17.71
C THR A 219 3.36 1.66 -17.83
N SER A 220 3.75 2.77 -17.19
CA SER A 220 3.04 4.04 -17.34
C SER A 220 3.29 4.70 -18.70
N MET A 221 4.45 4.46 -19.32
CA MET A 221 4.74 4.90 -20.69
C MET A 221 3.99 4.09 -21.75
N THR A 222 3.54 2.87 -21.43
CA THR A 222 2.73 2.04 -22.33
C THR A 222 1.22 2.23 -22.14
N ARG A 223 0.77 2.88 -21.06
CA ARG A 223 -0.64 3.28 -20.93
C ARG A 223 -0.96 4.38 -21.95
N PRO A 224 -1.89 4.18 -22.90
CA PRO A 224 -2.31 5.24 -23.80
C PRO A 224 -2.69 6.48 -23.00
N THR A 225 -2.09 7.62 -23.36
CA THR A 225 -2.52 8.90 -22.80
C THR A 225 -3.98 9.13 -23.19
N PRO A 226 -4.84 9.58 -22.26
CA PRO A 226 -6.22 9.91 -22.60
C PRO A 226 -6.22 10.95 -23.73
N PRO A 227 -6.98 10.72 -24.81
CA PRO A 227 -7.17 11.71 -25.86
C PRO A 227 -7.55 13.08 -25.26
N ASN A 228 -6.99 14.17 -25.78
CA ASN A 228 -7.21 15.51 -25.21
C ASN A 228 -8.69 15.90 -25.08
N HIS A 229 -9.56 15.39 -25.96
CA HIS A 229 -11.00 15.67 -25.91
C HIS A 229 -11.74 14.93 -24.77
N PHE A 230 -11.08 14.01 -24.07
CA PHE A 230 -11.59 13.42 -22.83
C PHE A 230 -11.28 14.28 -21.61
N ILE A 231 -10.36 15.23 -21.73
CA ILE A 231 -9.86 16.04 -20.62
C ILE A 231 -10.73 17.27 -20.41
N CYS A 232 -11.23 17.44 -19.19
CA CYS A 232 -12.00 18.60 -18.79
C CYS A 232 -11.12 19.86 -18.86
N PRO A 233 -11.52 20.93 -19.57
CA PRO A 233 -10.72 22.15 -19.66
C PRO A 233 -10.50 22.87 -18.33
N ILE A 234 -11.45 22.76 -17.38
CA ILE A 234 -11.37 23.34 -16.03
C ILE A 234 -10.46 22.49 -15.12
N ARG A 235 -10.79 21.21 -14.92
CA ARG A 235 -10.11 20.32 -13.95
C ARG A 235 -8.78 19.72 -14.43
N LYS A 236 -8.52 19.69 -15.74
CA LYS A 236 -7.35 19.06 -16.36
C LYS A 236 -7.23 17.55 -16.10
N ASP A 237 -8.34 16.87 -15.82
CA ASP A 237 -8.46 15.41 -15.69
C ASP A 237 -9.53 14.84 -16.65
N VAL A 238 -9.59 13.52 -16.79
CA VAL A 238 -10.59 12.84 -17.64
C VAL A 238 -12.00 13.10 -17.09
N MET A 239 -12.91 13.60 -17.93
CA MET A 239 -14.29 13.87 -17.58
C MET A 239 -15.00 12.61 -17.07
N VAL A 240 -15.75 12.75 -15.98
CA VAL A 240 -16.58 11.70 -15.39
C VAL A 240 -18.01 11.80 -15.91
N ASP A 241 -18.54 13.02 -15.98
CA ASP A 241 -19.86 13.32 -16.53
C ASP A 241 -19.75 14.49 -17.51
N PRO A 242 -19.42 14.23 -18.79
CA PRO A 242 -19.21 15.27 -19.78
C PRO A 242 -20.53 15.94 -20.19
N CYS A 243 -20.56 17.26 -20.17
CA CYS A 243 -21.70 18.06 -20.61
C CYS A 243 -21.24 19.26 -21.45
N VAL A 244 -22.06 19.64 -22.43
CA VAL A 244 -21.84 20.76 -23.33
C VAL A 244 -22.50 22.02 -22.76
N ALA A 245 -21.73 23.09 -22.62
CA ALA A 245 -22.24 24.41 -22.24
C ALA A 245 -22.63 25.22 -23.49
N ALA A 246 -23.27 26.38 -23.28
CA ALA A 246 -23.80 27.21 -24.36
C ALA A 246 -22.73 27.80 -25.31
N ASP A 247 -21.45 27.77 -24.92
CA ASP A 247 -20.31 28.13 -25.75
C ASP A 247 -19.85 27.00 -26.69
N GLY A 248 -20.46 25.83 -26.62
CA GLY A 248 -20.16 24.67 -27.44
C GLY A 248 -18.99 23.82 -26.93
N TYR A 249 -18.35 24.19 -25.82
CA TYR A 249 -17.30 23.38 -25.20
C TYR A 249 -17.88 22.33 -24.28
N THR A 250 -17.16 21.21 -24.13
CA THR A 250 -17.52 20.14 -23.21
C THR A 250 -16.69 20.23 -21.93
N TYR A 251 -17.35 20.07 -20.79
CA TYR A 251 -16.76 20.13 -19.46
C TYR A 251 -17.24 18.96 -18.61
N ASP A 252 -16.52 18.65 -17.54
CA ASP A 252 -17.10 17.83 -16.47
C ASP A 252 -18.21 18.61 -15.76
N ARG A 253 -19.38 17.99 -15.61
CA ARG A 253 -20.58 18.61 -15.03
C ARG A 253 -20.29 19.32 -13.72
N ARG A 254 -19.63 18.65 -12.78
CA ARG A 254 -19.36 19.23 -11.45
C ARG A 254 -18.45 20.46 -11.56
N ALA A 255 -17.52 20.44 -12.50
CA ALA A 255 -16.57 21.53 -12.69
C ALA A 255 -17.24 22.78 -13.28
N ILE A 256 -18.08 22.60 -14.30
CA ILE A 256 -18.78 23.73 -14.93
C ILE A 256 -19.90 24.27 -14.05
N GLU A 257 -20.62 23.42 -13.31
CA GLU A 257 -21.63 23.87 -12.34
C GLU A 257 -20.98 24.75 -11.27
N GLN A 258 -19.84 24.33 -10.71
CA GLN A 258 -19.09 25.13 -9.74
C GLN A 258 -18.58 26.46 -10.34
N TRP A 259 -18.12 26.48 -11.60
CA TRP A 259 -17.72 27.72 -12.26
C TRP A 259 -18.89 28.70 -12.42
N LEU A 260 -20.07 28.19 -12.77
CA LEU A 260 -21.28 28.98 -13.00
C LEU A 260 -21.91 29.54 -11.72
N GLU A 261 -21.46 29.10 -10.55
CA GLU A 261 -21.80 29.73 -9.26
C GLU A 261 -21.13 31.10 -9.11
N GLU A 262 -19.92 31.25 -9.67
CA GLU A 262 -19.09 32.45 -9.49
C GLU A 262 -19.00 33.33 -10.75
N SER A 263 -19.34 32.80 -11.93
CA SER A 263 -19.18 33.49 -13.21
C SER A 263 -20.29 33.17 -14.23
N ASP A 264 -20.65 34.17 -15.04
CA ASP A 264 -21.53 34.03 -16.20
C ASP A 264 -20.77 33.93 -17.54
N SER A 265 -19.44 33.82 -17.49
CA SER A 265 -18.59 33.75 -18.68
C SER A 265 -18.13 32.33 -18.98
N SER A 266 -17.84 32.07 -20.26
CA SER A 266 -17.22 30.85 -20.74
C SER A 266 -15.84 30.66 -20.10
N PRO A 267 -15.56 29.51 -19.47
CA PRO A 267 -14.24 29.20 -18.93
C PRO A 267 -13.12 29.15 -19.99
N MET A 268 -13.49 29.02 -21.27
CA MET A 268 -12.52 28.88 -22.37
C MET A 268 -12.24 30.20 -23.08
N THR A 269 -13.24 31.08 -23.18
CA THR A 269 -13.15 32.30 -23.98
C THR A 269 -13.29 33.58 -23.18
N ASN A 270 -13.68 33.49 -21.90
CA ASN A 270 -14.05 34.62 -21.03
C ASN A 270 -15.19 35.50 -21.58
N LEU A 271 -15.91 35.04 -22.62
CA LEU A 271 -17.08 35.74 -23.15
C LEU A 271 -18.36 35.34 -22.39
N PRO A 272 -19.36 36.23 -22.27
CA PRO A 272 -20.63 35.89 -21.64
C PRO A 272 -21.31 34.68 -22.29
N LEU A 273 -21.80 33.73 -21.48
CA LEU A 273 -22.59 32.61 -21.96
C LEU A 273 -24.01 33.05 -22.31
N THR A 274 -24.53 32.55 -23.43
CA THR A 274 -25.91 32.85 -23.86
C THR A 274 -26.96 32.14 -23.00
N SER A 275 -26.58 31.08 -22.29
CA SER A 275 -27.42 30.32 -21.35
C SER A 275 -26.56 29.54 -20.35
N ARG A 276 -27.08 29.30 -19.15
CA ARG A 276 -26.50 28.39 -18.15
C ARG A 276 -26.95 26.93 -18.32
N SER A 277 -27.66 26.62 -19.40
CA SER A 277 -28.10 25.24 -19.67
C SER A 277 -26.92 24.34 -20.03
N LEU A 278 -26.89 23.14 -19.44
CA LEU A 278 -25.88 22.13 -19.67
C LEU A 278 -26.53 20.91 -20.30
N THR A 279 -26.07 20.54 -21.50
CA THR A 279 -26.59 19.38 -22.22
C THR A 279 -25.66 18.19 -22.01
N PRO A 280 -26.13 17.03 -21.52
CA PRO A 280 -25.29 15.85 -21.39
C PRO A 280 -24.66 15.42 -22.72
N ASN A 281 -23.37 15.05 -22.71
CA ASN A 281 -22.65 14.55 -23.88
C ASN A 281 -22.48 13.02 -23.79
N TYR A 282 -23.57 12.28 -24.04
CA TYR A 282 -23.58 10.81 -23.93
C TYR A 282 -22.61 10.11 -24.90
N THR A 283 -22.36 10.72 -26.07
CA THR A 283 -21.38 10.20 -27.05
C THR A 283 -19.97 10.22 -26.47
N LEU A 284 -19.56 11.35 -25.89
CA LEU A 284 -18.25 11.45 -25.27
C LEU A 284 -18.15 10.57 -24.02
N LEU A 285 -19.21 10.49 -23.22
CA LEU A 285 -19.27 9.62 -22.06
C LEU A 285 -19.03 8.15 -22.46
N SER A 286 -19.66 7.69 -23.53
CA SER A 286 -19.50 6.33 -24.04
C SER A 286 -18.07 6.07 -24.52
N ALA A 287 -17.46 7.01 -25.26
CA ALA A 287 -16.08 6.90 -25.72
C ALA A 287 -15.06 6.88 -24.56
N ILE A 288 -15.29 7.67 -23.51
CA ILE A 288 -14.47 7.66 -22.29
C ILE A 288 -14.59 6.32 -21.56
N MET A 289 -15.81 5.77 -21.48
CA MET A 289 -16.04 4.46 -20.85
C MET A 289 -15.35 3.34 -21.63
N GLU A 290 -15.46 3.35 -22.96
CA GLU A 290 -14.80 2.38 -23.83
C GLU A 290 -13.28 2.45 -23.67
N TRP A 291 -12.70 3.65 -23.73
CA TRP A 291 -11.25 3.84 -23.52
C TRP A 291 -10.80 3.35 -22.14
N LYS A 292 -11.55 3.66 -21.07
CA LYS A 292 -11.27 3.15 -19.71
C LYS A 292 -11.36 1.63 -19.60
N SER A 293 -12.11 0.97 -20.47
CA SER A 293 -12.22 -0.50 -20.50
C SER A 293 -11.07 -1.17 -21.24
N THR A 294 -10.43 -0.46 -22.19
CA THR A 294 -9.31 -0.94 -23.00
C THR A 294 -7.93 -0.59 -22.45
N THR A 295 -7.84 0.09 -21.29
CA THR A 295 -6.61 0.64 -20.72
C THR A 295 -6.45 0.30 -19.25
#